data_AF-A0A015KBR5-F1
#
_entry.id   AF-A0A015KBR5-F1
#
_cell.length_a   1.000
_cell.length_b   1.000
_cell.length_c   1.000
_cell.angle_alpha   90.00
_cell.angle_beta   90.00
_cell.angle_gamma   90.00
#
_symmetry.space_group_name_H-M   'P 1'
#
loop_
_entity.id
_entity.type
_entity.pdbx_description
1 polymer ?
#
loop_
_entity_poly.entity_id
_entity_poly.type
_entity_poly.pdbx_seq_one_letter_code
_entity_poly.pdbx_strand_id
1 'polypeptide(L)'
;MGIYIRILTNPWESFIYWRDIVDMLWAISTGLDFIHERDLIHGHLHGGNILVEKEINSIDTKIADTGLHGPVDKQISSKQVYGVIPFIDPEIFNGYTLTKESDIYSFGMIMWMLSAGVRPYCDRPHDSQLIQQICSRLRPIIVSETPHIFSKLMLQCLDADPSNRPTASQLCEYLGNWTIAICDDPEPSDLSNQFSVAEEIRFSNLKQLQFNILPCHERAIYSSRSLSQHDITEIDY
;
A
#
# COMPACT_ATOMS: atom_id res chain seq x y z
N MET A 1 -8.95 17.24 -17.90
CA MET A 1 -9.71 15.98 -17.86
C MET A 1 -8.65 14.89 -17.75
N GLY A 2 -8.13 14.69 -16.54
CA GLY A 2 -7.03 13.75 -16.27
C GLY A 2 -7.60 12.36 -16.08
N ILE A 3 -6.97 11.38 -16.72
CA ILE A 3 -7.42 9.99 -16.73
C ILE A 3 -7.10 9.38 -15.36
N TYR A 4 -8.14 9.07 -14.59
CA TYR A 4 -8.05 8.39 -13.31
C TYR A 4 -7.79 6.91 -13.55
N ILE A 5 -6.52 6.48 -13.54
CA ILE A 5 -6.22 5.05 -13.50
C ILE A 5 -6.37 4.59 -12.05
N ARG A 6 -7.58 4.13 -11.71
CA ARG A 6 -7.73 3.11 -10.67
C ARG A 6 -6.92 1.90 -11.17
N ILE A 7 -5.78 1.63 -10.53
CA ILE A 7 -4.71 0.65 -10.86
C ILE A 7 -5.19 -0.77 -11.28
N LEU A 8 -6.49 -1.07 -11.28
CA LEU A 8 -7.02 -2.43 -11.18
C LEU A 8 -8.25 -2.72 -12.05
N THR A 9 -8.47 -2.03 -13.18
CA THR A 9 -9.67 -2.29 -14.02
C THR A 9 -9.44 -2.65 -15.48
N ASN A 10 -8.21 -2.68 -16.01
CA ASN A 10 -7.97 -3.10 -17.39
C ASN A 10 -6.73 -4.02 -17.54
N PRO A 11 -6.91 -5.30 -17.96
CA PRO A 11 -5.80 -6.25 -18.16
C PRO A 11 -4.88 -5.92 -19.36
N TRP A 12 -5.26 -4.96 -20.22
CA TRP A 12 -4.55 -4.66 -21.47
C TRP A 12 -3.94 -3.25 -21.51
N GLU A 13 -4.09 -2.45 -20.43
CA GLU A 13 -3.52 -1.12 -20.32
C GLU A 13 -2.27 -1.14 -19.42
N SER A 14 -1.14 -1.43 -20.06
CA SER A 14 0.23 -1.20 -19.61
C SER A 14 0.73 -2.05 -18.43
N PHE A 15 1.61 -3.00 -18.75
CA PHE A 15 2.46 -3.66 -17.78
C PHE A 15 3.22 -2.62 -16.92
N ILE A 16 3.23 -2.79 -15.60
CA ILE A 16 3.94 -1.93 -14.65
C ILE A 16 5.23 -2.64 -14.26
N TYR A 17 6.36 -2.04 -14.62
CA TYR A 17 7.69 -2.57 -14.33
C TYR A 17 8.08 -2.31 -12.88
N TRP A 18 9.06 -3.04 -12.36
CA TRP A 18 9.61 -2.79 -11.02
C TRP A 18 10.14 -1.37 -10.86
N ARG A 19 10.74 -0.82 -11.92
CA ARG A 19 11.14 0.59 -11.97
C ARG A 19 9.94 1.51 -11.72
N ASP A 20 8.84 1.31 -12.45
CA ASP A 20 7.63 2.12 -12.28
C ASP A 20 7.11 2.02 -10.84
N ILE A 21 7.09 0.81 -10.25
CA ILE A 21 6.66 0.59 -8.86
C ILE A 21 7.54 1.39 -7.88
N VAL A 22 8.87 1.35 -8.05
CA VAL A 22 9.80 2.09 -7.19
C VAL A 22 9.62 3.59 -7.36
N ASP A 23 9.47 4.09 -8.59
CA ASP A 23 9.25 5.51 -8.86
C ASP A 23 7.91 6.00 -8.26
N MET A 24 6.84 5.21 -8.38
CA MET A 24 5.56 5.50 -7.72
C MET A 24 5.72 5.58 -6.20
N LEU A 25 6.37 4.58 -5.58
CA LEU A 25 6.55 4.53 -4.14
C LEU A 25 7.44 5.67 -3.64
N TRP A 26 8.47 6.03 -4.41
CA TRP A 26 9.34 7.16 -4.09
C TRP A 26 8.52 8.46 -4.05
N ALA A 27 7.72 8.73 -5.08
CA ALA A 27 6.85 9.91 -5.12
C ALA A 27 5.82 9.93 -3.96
N ILE A 28 5.21 8.78 -3.63
CA ILE A 28 4.31 8.65 -2.48
C ILE A 28 5.06 8.96 -1.18
N SER A 29 6.27 8.43 -1.01
CA SER A 29 7.08 8.66 0.19
C SER A 29 7.51 10.11 0.33
N THR A 30 7.86 10.80 -0.76
CA THR A 30 8.17 12.23 -0.76
C THR A 30 6.95 13.07 -0.34
N GLY A 31 5.77 12.75 -0.89
CA GLY A 31 4.53 13.43 -0.49
C GLY A 31 4.21 13.20 1.00
N LEU A 32 4.41 11.98 1.48
CA LEU A 32 4.15 11.64 2.88
C LEU A 32 5.16 12.30 3.83
N ASP A 33 6.44 12.34 3.45
CA ASP A 33 7.51 13.01 4.20
C ASP A 33 7.20 14.50 4.35
N PHE A 34 6.78 15.17 3.27
CA PHE A 34 6.36 16.57 3.32
C PHE A 34 5.21 16.84 4.32
N ILE A 35 4.26 15.91 4.44
CA ILE A 35 3.17 15.97 5.44
C ILE A 35 3.75 15.77 6.84
N HIS A 36 4.56 14.73 7.03
CA HIS A 36 5.12 14.33 8.33
C HIS A 36 6.10 15.37 8.89
N GLU A 37 6.87 16.05 8.05
CA GLU A 37 7.75 17.18 8.44
C GLU A 37 6.99 18.37 9.05
N ARG A 38 5.69 18.48 8.76
CA ARG A 38 4.80 19.52 9.31
C ARG A 38 4.02 19.06 10.54
N ASP A 39 4.42 17.93 11.12
CA ASP A 39 3.72 17.27 12.22
C ASP A 39 2.25 16.95 11.93
N LEU A 40 1.95 16.73 10.64
CA LEU A 40 0.65 16.26 10.18
C LEU A 40 0.70 14.74 9.90
N ILE A 41 -0.49 14.14 9.88
CA ILE A 41 -0.72 12.73 9.56
C ILE A 41 -1.70 12.73 8.40
N HIS A 42 -1.45 11.90 7.38
CA HIS A 42 -2.39 11.74 6.28
C HIS A 42 -3.67 11.04 6.77
N GLY A 43 -3.54 9.95 7.53
CA GLY A 43 -4.63 9.29 8.26
C GLY A 43 -5.61 8.47 7.40
N HIS A 44 -5.45 8.52 6.08
CA HIS A 44 -6.37 7.93 5.11
C HIS A 44 -5.66 7.47 3.84
N LEU A 45 -4.38 7.11 3.97
CA LEU A 45 -3.57 6.66 2.85
C LEU A 45 -4.02 5.24 2.43
N HIS A 46 -4.38 5.06 1.16
CA HIS A 46 -4.70 3.75 0.59
C HIS A 46 -4.65 3.82 -0.93
N GLY A 47 -4.68 2.67 -1.62
CA GLY A 47 -4.59 2.61 -3.08
C GLY A 47 -5.61 3.48 -3.84
N GLY A 48 -6.81 3.69 -3.29
CA GLY A 48 -7.82 4.58 -3.88
C GLY A 48 -7.51 6.09 -3.79
N ASN A 49 -6.53 6.49 -2.97
CA ASN A 49 -6.10 7.88 -2.76
C ASN A 49 -4.73 8.16 -3.37
N ILE A 50 -4.26 7.28 -4.24
CA ILE A 50 -3.06 7.46 -5.06
C ILE A 50 -3.50 7.85 -6.47
N LEU A 51 -3.06 9.01 -6.93
CA LEU A 51 -3.26 9.48 -8.28
C LEU A 51 -2.05 9.08 -9.12
N VAL A 52 -2.30 8.44 -10.26
CA VAL A 52 -1.26 7.96 -11.17
C VAL A 52 -1.55 8.47 -12.57
N GLU A 53 -0.55 9.12 -13.17
CA GLU A 53 -0.54 9.50 -14.58
C GLU A 53 0.61 8.74 -15.25
N LYS A 54 0.29 7.94 -16.27
CA LYS A 54 1.28 7.12 -16.97
C LYS A 54 1.36 7.54 -18.44
N GLU A 55 2.55 7.94 -18.85
CA GLU A 55 2.91 8.12 -20.25
C GLU A 55 3.86 7.00 -20.70
N ILE A 56 4.29 7.04 -21.97
CA ILE A 56 5.07 5.95 -22.59
C ILE A 56 6.37 5.66 -21.82
N ASN A 57 7.03 6.69 -21.26
CA ASN A 57 8.34 6.58 -20.61
C ASN A 57 8.38 7.25 -19.23
N SER A 58 7.22 7.55 -18.63
CA SER A 58 7.14 8.23 -17.33
C SER A 58 5.88 7.84 -16.58
N ILE A 59 6.00 7.85 -15.26
CA ILE A 59 4.88 7.68 -14.34
C ILE A 59 4.97 8.79 -13.30
N ASP A 60 3.94 9.64 -13.22
CA ASP A 60 3.79 10.63 -12.14
C ASP A 60 2.79 10.09 -11.12
N THR A 61 3.10 10.25 -9.83
CA THR A 61 2.29 9.73 -8.73
C THR A 61 2.16 10.75 -7.62
N LYS A 62 0.93 10.95 -7.14
CA LYS A 62 0.63 11.91 -6.07
C LYS A 62 -0.33 11.30 -5.06
N ILE A 63 -0.12 11.60 -3.78
CA ILE A 63 -1.10 11.34 -2.73
C ILE A 63 -2.22 12.38 -2.80
N ALA A 64 -3.45 11.95 -2.55
CA ALA A 64 -4.64 12.81 -2.53
C ALA A 64 -5.43 12.63 -1.24
N ASP A 65 -6.47 13.45 -1.04
CA ASP A 65 -7.38 13.38 0.12
C ASP A 65 -6.67 13.62 1.48
N THR A 66 -5.80 14.65 1.50
CA THR A 66 -5.11 15.13 2.70
C THR A 66 -6.03 16.04 3.53
N GLY A 67 -6.89 15.44 4.36
CA GLY A 67 -7.48 16.16 5.50
C GLY A 67 -8.99 16.48 5.47
N LEU A 68 -9.80 15.80 4.65
CA LEU A 68 -11.27 15.92 4.68
C LEU A 68 -11.99 14.56 4.71
N HIS A 69 -11.42 13.58 5.41
CA HIS A 69 -12.01 12.25 5.55
C HIS A 69 -12.73 12.07 6.89
N GLY A 70 -13.77 11.26 6.88
CA GLY A 70 -14.64 11.01 8.04
C GLY A 70 -15.99 11.74 7.97
N PRO A 71 -16.92 11.37 8.86
CA PRO A 71 -18.27 11.92 8.88
C PRO A 71 -18.32 13.42 9.19
N VAL A 72 -19.25 14.14 8.56
CA VAL A 72 -19.43 15.60 8.66
C VAL A 72 -19.68 16.05 10.11
N ASP A 73 -20.35 15.22 10.90
CA ASP A 73 -20.55 15.43 12.32
C ASP A 73 -19.37 14.87 13.13
N LYS A 74 -18.37 15.74 13.41
CA LYS A 74 -17.23 15.45 14.30
C LYS A 74 -17.63 15.11 15.75
N GLN A 75 -18.92 15.08 16.08
CA GLN A 75 -19.47 14.63 17.37
C GLN A 75 -19.58 13.11 17.50
N ILE A 76 -19.23 12.37 16.45
CA ILE A 76 -19.11 10.93 16.55
C ILE A 76 -18.10 10.57 17.64
N SER A 77 -18.54 9.70 18.55
CA SER A 77 -17.78 9.28 19.71
C SER A 77 -16.37 8.85 19.30
N SER A 78 -15.42 9.04 20.20
CA SER A 78 -13.98 8.75 20.05
C SER A 78 -13.63 7.28 19.76
N LYS A 79 -14.56 6.47 19.23
CA LYS A 79 -14.47 5.02 19.02
C LYS A 79 -14.87 4.56 17.62
N GLN A 80 -15.32 5.46 16.74
CA GLN A 80 -15.75 5.07 15.39
C GLN A 80 -14.56 5.13 14.42
N VAL A 81 -14.15 3.97 13.90
CA VAL A 81 -13.06 3.86 12.91
C VAL A 81 -13.62 4.17 11.51
N TYR A 82 -12.84 4.86 10.68
CA TYR A 82 -13.21 5.19 9.30
C TYR A 82 -12.03 4.87 8.36
N GLY A 83 -12.30 4.15 7.28
CA GLY A 83 -11.28 3.86 6.26
C GLY A 83 -11.56 2.62 5.44
N VAL A 84 -10.50 2.05 4.86
CA VAL A 84 -10.53 0.83 4.03
C VAL A 84 -9.77 -0.27 4.76
N ILE A 85 -10.49 -1.27 5.29
CA ILE A 85 -10.00 -2.27 6.27
C ILE A 85 -8.55 -2.75 6.01
N PRO A 86 -8.17 -3.21 4.81
CA PRO A 86 -6.81 -3.69 4.58
C PRO A 86 -5.68 -2.67 4.84
N PHE A 87 -5.95 -1.37 4.72
CA PHE A 87 -4.94 -0.32 4.86
C PHE A 87 -4.93 0.32 6.25
N ILE A 88 -5.92 0.01 7.09
CA ILE A 88 -6.01 0.57 8.44
C ILE A 88 -4.98 -0.13 9.34
N ASP A 89 -4.13 0.65 10.00
CA ASP A 89 -3.16 0.16 10.99
C ASP A 89 -3.90 -0.59 12.12
N PRO A 90 -3.48 -1.83 12.47
CA PRO A 90 -4.16 -2.67 13.46
C PRO A 90 -4.41 -1.97 14.81
N GLU A 91 -3.54 -1.04 15.22
CA GLU A 91 -3.71 -0.31 16.49
C GLU A 91 -4.96 0.58 16.50
N ILE A 92 -5.39 1.07 15.34
CA ILE A 92 -6.57 1.94 15.22
C ILE A 92 -7.85 1.16 15.55
N PHE A 93 -7.90 -0.14 15.23
CA PHE A 93 -9.02 -1.00 15.65
C PHE A 93 -9.07 -1.18 17.17
N ASN A 94 -7.93 -1.06 17.86
CA ASN A 94 -7.86 -1.15 19.32
C ASN A 94 -8.14 0.20 20.02
N GLY A 95 -8.59 1.22 19.28
CA GLY A 95 -8.96 2.53 19.82
C GLY A 95 -7.78 3.48 20.04
N TYR A 96 -6.60 3.16 19.52
CA TYR A 96 -5.48 4.09 19.49
C TYR A 96 -5.73 5.21 18.47
N THR A 97 -5.10 6.35 18.70
CA THR A 97 -5.15 7.49 17.78
C THR A 97 -4.24 7.26 16.60
N LEU A 98 -4.60 7.79 15.43
CA LEU A 98 -3.74 7.83 14.26
C LEU A 98 -2.39 8.46 14.59
N THR A 99 -1.32 7.88 14.07
CA THR A 99 0.05 8.40 14.17
C THR A 99 0.72 8.44 12.79
N LYS A 100 1.92 9.03 12.71
CA LYS A 100 2.73 9.02 11.48
C LYS A 100 3.05 7.57 11.07
N GLU A 101 3.28 6.70 12.05
CA GLU A 101 3.55 5.27 11.86
C GLU A 101 2.33 4.51 11.31
N SER A 102 1.11 4.98 11.55
CA SER A 102 -0.10 4.43 10.91
C SER A 102 -0.14 4.70 9.40
N ASP A 103 0.37 5.85 8.95
CA ASP A 103 0.55 6.11 7.52
C ASP A 103 1.62 5.17 6.93
N ILE A 104 2.67 4.85 7.68
CA ILE A 104 3.72 3.92 7.25
C ILE A 104 3.18 2.50 7.10
N TYR A 105 2.30 2.05 7.99
CA TYR A 105 1.59 0.78 7.80
C TYR A 105 0.79 0.77 6.50
N SER A 106 0.03 1.85 6.26
CA SER A 106 -0.76 2.02 5.03
C SER A 106 0.12 2.01 3.78
N PHE A 107 1.30 2.64 3.85
CA PHE A 107 2.33 2.61 2.81
C PHE A 107 2.82 1.17 2.55
N GLY A 108 3.09 0.39 3.60
CA GLY A 108 3.46 -1.03 3.47
C GLY A 108 2.40 -1.87 2.76
N MET A 109 1.11 -1.59 3.01
CA MET A 109 0.01 -2.26 2.30
C MET A 109 -0.08 -1.83 0.82
N ILE A 110 0.28 -0.59 0.49
CA ILE A 110 0.43 -0.12 -0.90
C ILE A 110 1.62 -0.82 -1.57
N MET A 111 2.77 -0.94 -0.90
CA MET A 111 3.92 -1.70 -1.41
C MET A 111 3.52 -3.13 -1.76
N TRP A 112 2.80 -3.82 -0.86
CA TRP A 112 2.31 -5.17 -1.12
C TRP A 112 1.37 -5.20 -2.33
N MET A 113 0.40 -4.30 -2.40
CA MET A 113 -0.57 -4.23 -3.50
C MET A 113 0.11 -4.05 -4.87
N LEU A 114 1.11 -3.15 -4.95
CA LEU A 114 1.87 -2.92 -6.18
C LEU A 114 2.71 -4.14 -6.57
N SER A 115 3.36 -4.76 -5.59
CA SER A 115 4.15 -5.99 -5.83
C SER A 115 3.27 -7.16 -6.29
N ALA A 116 2.10 -7.34 -5.67
CA ALA A 116 1.24 -8.48 -5.97
C ALA A 116 0.37 -8.26 -7.22
N GLY A 117 0.22 -7.01 -7.66
CA GLY A 117 -0.67 -6.65 -8.77
C GLY A 117 -2.16 -6.91 -8.49
N VAL A 118 -2.52 -7.16 -7.23
CA VAL A 118 -3.90 -7.47 -6.80
C VAL A 118 -4.24 -6.69 -5.54
N ARG A 119 -5.54 -6.54 -5.29
CA ARG A 119 -6.02 -5.85 -4.09
C ARG A 119 -5.76 -6.69 -2.83
N PRO A 120 -5.33 -6.07 -1.71
CA PRO A 120 -5.14 -6.77 -0.45
C PRO A 120 -6.40 -7.49 0.00
N TYR A 121 -6.24 -8.75 0.41
CA TYR A 121 -7.31 -9.61 0.94
C TYR A 121 -8.55 -9.71 0.03
N CYS A 122 -8.35 -9.64 -1.29
CA CYS A 122 -9.46 -9.66 -2.24
C CYS A 122 -10.19 -11.00 -2.34
N ASP A 123 -9.63 -12.06 -1.77
CA ASP A 123 -10.17 -13.42 -1.74
C ASP A 123 -11.25 -13.63 -0.67
N ARG A 124 -11.49 -12.63 0.20
CA ARG A 124 -12.33 -12.78 1.39
C ARG A 124 -13.21 -11.56 1.65
N PRO A 125 -14.27 -11.70 2.47
CA PRO A 125 -15.02 -10.56 2.96
C PRO A 125 -14.16 -9.59 3.75
N HIS A 126 -14.49 -8.30 3.67
CA HIS A 126 -13.92 -7.30 4.56
C HIS A 126 -14.90 -7.09 5.73
N ASP A 127 -14.86 -7.96 6.73
CA ASP A 127 -15.75 -7.93 7.91
C ASP A 127 -14.95 -8.05 9.22
N SER A 128 -15.65 -8.20 10.36
CA SER A 128 -15.05 -8.30 11.71
C SER A 128 -13.99 -9.40 11.79
N GLN A 129 -14.22 -10.52 11.10
CA GLN A 129 -13.28 -11.64 11.07
C GLN A 129 -11.95 -11.24 10.44
N LEU A 130 -11.96 -10.49 9.33
CA LEU A 130 -10.73 -9.99 8.72
C LEU A 130 -10.01 -9.01 9.64
N ILE A 131 -10.75 -8.11 10.30
CA ILE A 131 -10.18 -7.16 11.28
C ILE A 131 -9.47 -7.94 12.41
N GLN A 132 -10.14 -8.93 13.00
CA GLN A 132 -9.57 -9.78 14.05
C GLN A 132 -8.30 -10.49 13.58
N GLN A 133 -8.29 -11.01 12.35
CA GLN A 133 -7.11 -11.63 11.77
C GLN A 133 -5.95 -10.63 11.62
N ILE A 134 -6.21 -9.42 11.11
CA ILE A 134 -5.20 -8.35 10.95
C ILE A 134 -4.61 -7.96 12.32
N CYS A 135 -5.46 -7.76 13.33
CA CYS A 135 -5.04 -7.51 14.72
C CYS A 135 -4.23 -8.69 15.29
N SER A 136 -4.56 -9.92 14.88
CA SER A 136 -3.81 -11.15 15.20
C SER A 136 -2.58 -11.36 14.31
N ARG A 137 -2.03 -10.27 13.74
CA ARG A 137 -0.81 -10.25 12.91
C ARG A 137 -0.93 -10.96 11.56
N LEU A 138 -2.15 -11.14 11.03
CA LEU A 138 -2.28 -11.49 9.62
C LEU A 138 -1.59 -10.41 8.77
N ARG A 139 -0.74 -10.88 7.85
CA ARG A 139 -0.14 -10.08 6.81
C ARG A 139 -0.36 -10.76 5.46
N PRO A 140 -0.41 -10.00 4.36
CA PRO A 140 -0.54 -10.60 3.05
C PRO A 140 0.68 -11.47 2.72
N ILE A 141 0.46 -12.51 1.92
CA ILE A 141 1.53 -13.44 1.51
C ILE A 141 2.47 -12.72 0.52
N ILE A 142 3.78 -12.78 0.76
CA ILE A 142 4.78 -12.27 -0.17
C ILE A 142 4.75 -13.11 -1.45
N VAL A 143 4.63 -12.47 -2.60
CA VAL A 143 4.65 -13.16 -3.88
C VAL A 143 6.09 -13.59 -4.17
N SER A 144 6.29 -14.81 -4.68
CA SER A 144 7.63 -15.39 -4.88
C SER A 144 8.53 -14.60 -5.84
N GLU A 145 7.95 -13.71 -6.64
CA GLU A 145 8.64 -12.84 -7.59
C GLU A 145 8.97 -11.45 -7.03
N THR A 146 8.67 -11.17 -5.75
CA THR A 146 9.04 -9.91 -5.09
C THR A 146 10.55 -9.90 -4.79
N PRO A 147 11.32 -8.87 -5.20
CA PRO A 147 12.72 -8.69 -4.81
C PRO A 147 12.89 -8.75 -3.30
N HIS A 148 13.95 -9.41 -2.84
CA HIS A 148 14.19 -9.59 -1.41
C HIS A 148 14.30 -8.25 -0.67
N ILE A 149 15.06 -7.29 -1.24
CA ILE A 149 15.20 -5.94 -0.68
C ILE A 149 13.84 -5.20 -0.55
N PHE A 150 12.96 -5.36 -1.54
CA PHE A 150 11.61 -4.81 -1.52
C PHE A 150 10.76 -5.43 -0.41
N SER A 151 10.76 -6.77 -0.34
CA SER A 151 9.99 -7.51 0.66
C SER A 151 10.42 -7.18 2.09
N LYS A 152 11.74 -6.99 2.31
CA LYS A 152 12.29 -6.60 3.60
C LYS A 152 11.76 -5.23 4.05
N LEU A 153 11.82 -4.22 3.18
CA LEU A 153 11.31 -2.88 3.50
C LEU A 153 9.79 -2.89 3.72
N MET A 154 9.05 -3.59 2.86
CA MET A 154 7.60 -3.75 3.00
C MET A 154 7.22 -4.40 4.34
N LEU A 155 7.91 -5.46 4.75
CA LEU A 155 7.68 -6.10 6.05
C LEU A 155 8.03 -5.16 7.22
N GLN A 156 9.07 -4.33 7.07
CA GLN A 156 9.41 -3.34 8.09
C GLN A 156 8.33 -2.27 8.24
N CYS A 157 7.71 -1.82 7.13
CA CYS A 157 6.54 -0.94 7.20
C CYS A 157 5.34 -1.60 7.89
N LEU A 158 5.21 -2.92 7.77
CA LEU A 158 4.12 -3.72 8.32
C LEU A 158 4.42 -4.30 9.71
N ASP A 159 5.50 -3.85 10.37
CA ASP A 159 5.90 -4.33 11.68
C ASP A 159 4.78 -4.14 12.71
N ALA A 160 4.69 -5.10 13.63
CA ALA A 160 3.66 -5.10 14.67
C ALA A 160 3.92 -4.02 15.72
N ASP A 161 5.18 -3.64 15.94
CA ASP A 161 5.57 -2.51 16.77
C ASP A 161 5.77 -1.27 15.86
N PRO A 162 4.95 -0.21 16.02
CA PRO A 162 5.06 1.00 15.22
C PRO A 162 6.44 1.64 15.28
N SER A 163 7.17 1.49 16.39
CA SER A 163 8.49 2.10 16.56
C SER A 163 9.59 1.45 15.71
N ASN A 164 9.36 0.22 15.20
CA ASN A 164 10.25 -0.46 14.26
C ASN A 164 10.03 -0.03 12.80
N ARG A 165 8.90 0.63 12.51
CA ARG A 165 8.56 1.08 11.17
C ARG A 165 9.48 2.26 10.77
N PRO A 166 9.92 2.35 9.51
CA PRO A 166 10.74 3.46 9.07
C PRO A 166 9.94 4.77 9.07
N THR A 167 10.61 5.91 9.17
CA THR A 167 9.96 7.21 8.94
C THR A 167 9.72 7.43 7.43
N ALA A 168 8.81 8.35 7.09
CA ALA A 168 8.60 8.73 5.68
C ALA A 168 9.89 9.28 5.03
N SER A 169 10.71 10.01 5.79
CA SER A 169 12.03 10.47 5.35
C SER A 169 12.99 9.32 5.01
N GLN A 170 13.05 8.28 5.85
CA GLN A 170 13.84 7.08 5.57
C GLN A 170 13.33 6.33 4.34
N LEU A 171 12.01 6.24 4.15
CA LEU A 171 11.43 5.67 2.93
C LEU A 171 11.85 6.46 1.69
N CYS A 172 11.77 7.79 1.75
CA CYS A 172 12.19 8.69 0.67
C CYS A 172 13.66 8.48 0.29
N GLU A 173 14.54 8.36 1.29
CA GLU A 173 15.96 8.08 1.10
C GLU A 173 16.19 6.69 0.47
N TYR A 174 15.59 5.64 1.02
CA TYR A 174 15.77 4.27 0.53
C TYR A 174 15.27 4.13 -0.91
N LEU A 175 14.08 4.63 -1.21
CA LEU A 175 13.47 4.52 -2.53
C LEU A 175 14.18 5.40 -3.56
N GLY A 176 14.65 6.59 -3.18
CA GLY A 176 15.48 7.42 -4.06
C GLY A 176 16.78 6.73 -4.45
N ASN A 177 17.45 6.07 -3.49
CA ASN A 177 18.63 5.26 -3.77
C ASN A 177 18.32 4.08 -4.71
N TRP A 178 17.13 3.47 -4.60
CA TRP A 178 16.71 2.38 -5.49
C TRP A 178 16.44 2.89 -6.91
N THR A 179 15.77 4.04 -7.06
CA THR A 179 15.53 4.67 -8.37
C THR A 179 16.86 4.93 -9.08
N ILE A 180 17.86 5.51 -8.40
CA ILE A 180 19.19 5.76 -8.97
C ILE A 180 19.84 4.44 -9.41
N ALA A 181 19.86 3.43 -8.54
CA ALA A 181 20.49 2.14 -8.82
C ALA A 181 19.82 1.38 -9.98
N ILE A 182 18.50 1.52 -10.16
CA ILE A 182 17.74 0.84 -11.21
C ILE A 182 17.81 1.59 -12.55
N CYS A 183 17.88 2.94 -12.54
CA CYS A 183 17.75 3.76 -13.75
C CYS A 183 19.08 4.27 -14.31
N ASP A 184 20.02 4.61 -13.44
CA ASP A 184 21.17 5.45 -13.79
C ASP A 184 22.52 4.75 -13.61
N ASP A 185 22.56 3.53 -13.06
CA ASP A 185 23.81 2.82 -12.79
C ASP A 185 24.34 2.12 -14.06
N PRO A 186 25.52 2.50 -14.57
CA PRO A 186 26.14 1.82 -15.71
C PRO A 186 26.65 0.40 -15.37
N GLU A 187 26.82 0.08 -14.07
CA GLU A 187 27.31 -1.21 -13.60
C GLU A 187 26.29 -1.87 -12.65
N PRO A 188 25.77 -3.08 -12.95
CA PRO A 188 24.74 -3.69 -12.11
C PRO A 188 25.19 -3.97 -10.67
N SER A 189 24.55 -3.33 -9.69
CA SER A 189 24.70 -3.61 -8.26
C SER A 189 23.86 -4.83 -7.84
N ASP A 190 24.14 -5.42 -6.66
CA ASP A 190 23.28 -6.49 -6.11
C ASP A 190 21.81 -6.05 -6.01
N LEU A 191 21.59 -4.78 -5.68
CA LEU A 191 20.26 -4.19 -5.58
C LEU A 191 19.54 -4.16 -6.94
N SER A 192 20.16 -3.59 -7.98
CA SER A 192 19.53 -3.51 -9.31
C SER A 192 19.40 -4.88 -9.97
N ASN A 193 20.31 -5.81 -9.67
CA ASN A 193 20.21 -7.21 -10.07
C ASN A 193 18.97 -7.90 -9.47
N GLN A 194 18.65 -7.68 -8.19
CA GLN A 194 17.45 -8.26 -7.58
C GLN A 194 16.16 -7.83 -8.31
N PHE A 195 16.05 -6.56 -8.72
CA PHE A 195 14.90 -6.08 -9.48
C PHE A 195 14.88 -6.63 -10.92
N SER A 196 16.03 -6.70 -11.59
CA SER A 196 16.14 -7.25 -12.94
C SER A 196 15.73 -8.73 -13.01
N VAL A 197 16.21 -9.54 -12.07
CA VAL A 197 15.85 -10.96 -11.96
C VAL A 197 14.36 -11.14 -11.66
N ALA A 198 13.81 -10.34 -10.74
CA ALA A 198 12.38 -10.36 -10.43
C ALA A 198 11.51 -10.00 -11.64
N GLU A 199 11.96 -9.05 -12.46
CA GLU A 199 11.30 -8.66 -13.70
C GLU A 199 11.26 -9.82 -14.72
N GLU A 200 12.39 -10.50 -14.93
CA GLU A 200 12.48 -11.66 -15.83
C GLU A 200 11.55 -12.81 -15.41
N ILE A 201 11.47 -13.09 -14.10
CA ILE A 201 10.57 -14.10 -13.53
C ILE A 201 9.12 -13.70 -13.79
N ARG A 202 8.75 -12.45 -13.49
CA ARG A 202 7.40 -11.92 -13.68
C ARG A 202 6.97 -12.03 -15.14
N PHE A 203 7.82 -11.63 -16.08
CA PHE A 203 7.57 -11.78 -17.51
C PHE A 203 7.40 -13.23 -17.95
N SER A 204 8.19 -14.14 -17.40
CA SER A 204 8.11 -15.56 -17.73
C SER A 204 6.80 -16.18 -17.23
N ASN A 205 6.37 -15.82 -16.02
CA ASN A 205 5.09 -16.26 -15.44
C ASN A 205 3.90 -15.74 -16.26
N LEU A 206 3.94 -14.47 -16.69
CA LEU A 206 2.88 -13.89 -17.53
C LEU A 206 2.75 -14.57 -18.89
N LYS A 207 3.86 -15.00 -19.50
CA LYS A 207 3.81 -15.74 -20.77
C LYS A 207 3.20 -17.14 -20.61
N GLN A 208 3.31 -17.73 -19.41
CA GLN A 208 2.82 -19.08 -19.12
C GLN A 208 1.35 -19.11 -18.65
N LEU A 209 0.88 -18.03 -18.02
CA LEU A 209 -0.49 -17.91 -17.52
C LEU A 209 -1.37 -17.13 -18.52
N GLN A 210 -2.34 -17.80 -19.14
CA GLN A 210 -3.54 -17.09 -19.60
C GLN A 210 -4.24 -16.56 -18.33
N PHE A 211 -4.24 -15.24 -18.15
CA PHE A 211 -4.69 -14.56 -16.94
C PHE A 211 -6.10 -15.00 -16.48
N ASN A 212 -6.16 -15.94 -15.55
CA ASN A 212 -7.34 -16.15 -14.73
C ASN A 212 -7.27 -15.15 -13.57
N ILE A 213 -7.67 -13.90 -13.82
CA ILE A 213 -7.91 -12.94 -12.75
C ILE A 213 -9.09 -13.51 -11.93
N LEU A 214 -8.79 -14.10 -10.79
CA LEU A 214 -9.83 -14.50 -9.84
C LEU A 214 -10.60 -13.25 -9.43
N PRO A 215 -11.93 -13.23 -9.60
CA PRO A 215 -12.73 -12.08 -9.20
C PRO A 215 -12.61 -11.91 -7.69
N CYS A 216 -12.55 -10.66 -7.23
CA CYS A 216 -12.58 -10.37 -5.81
C CYS A 216 -13.89 -10.87 -5.21
N HIS A 217 -13.83 -11.34 -3.98
CA HIS A 217 -14.99 -11.71 -3.19
C HIS A 217 -16.00 -10.54 -3.18
N GLU A 218 -17.28 -10.80 -3.39
CA GLU A 218 -18.32 -9.76 -3.54
C GLU A 218 -18.45 -8.84 -2.32
N ARG A 219 -18.11 -9.35 -1.13
CA ARG A 219 -18.05 -8.61 0.15
C ARG A 219 -16.70 -7.94 0.44
N ALA A 220 -15.76 -7.93 -0.50
CA ALA A 220 -14.51 -7.18 -0.38
C ALA A 220 -14.75 -5.71 -0.75
N ILE A 221 -14.50 -4.79 0.19
CA ILE A 221 -14.85 -3.37 0.06
C ILE A 221 -13.58 -2.51 0.09
N TYR A 222 -13.38 -1.74 -0.98
CA TYR A 222 -12.22 -0.86 -1.19
C TYR A 222 -12.57 0.63 -1.26
N SER A 223 -13.81 0.96 -0.92
CA SER A 223 -14.24 2.33 -0.65
C SER A 223 -14.24 2.58 0.84
N SER A 224 -13.82 3.77 1.25
CA SER A 224 -13.83 4.16 2.65
C SER A 224 -15.24 4.10 3.23
N ARG A 225 -15.33 3.57 4.44
CA ARG A 225 -16.59 3.51 5.18
C ARG A 225 -16.31 3.61 6.66
N SER A 226 -17.36 3.94 7.40
CA SER A 226 -17.29 3.83 8.84
C SER A 226 -17.48 2.38 9.29
N LEU A 227 -16.72 2.00 10.32
CA LEU A 227 -16.77 0.72 11.00
C LEU A 227 -17.36 0.95 12.40
N SER A 228 -18.42 0.23 12.71
CA SER A 228 -19.11 0.31 13.99
C SER A 228 -18.36 -0.50 15.05
N GLN A 229 -18.66 -0.24 16.33
CA GLN A 229 -18.07 -1.03 17.42
C GLN A 229 -18.42 -2.52 17.29
N HIS A 230 -19.60 -2.87 16.78
CA HIS A 230 -19.98 -4.26 16.49
C HIS A 230 -19.10 -4.93 15.43
N ASP A 231 -18.55 -4.17 14.49
CA ASP A 231 -17.60 -4.68 13.49
C ASP A 231 -16.21 -4.96 14.09
N ILE A 232 -15.94 -4.43 15.29
CA ILE A 232 -14.63 -4.48 15.95
C ILE A 232 -14.65 -5.39 17.20
N THR A 233 -15.78 -5.51 17.91
CA THR A 233 -15.86 -6.13 19.25
C THR A 233 -16.12 -7.64 19.30
N GLU A 234 -16.01 -8.40 18.21
CA GLU A 234 -15.91 -9.87 18.30
C GLU A 234 -14.49 -10.34 18.69
N ILE A 235 -13.70 -9.44 19.28
CA ILE A 235 -12.40 -9.72 19.89
C ILE A 235 -12.66 -10.11 21.37
N ASP A 236 -13.17 -11.32 21.59
CA ASP A 236 -13.15 -11.92 22.92
C ASP A 236 -11.72 -12.38 23.24
N TYR A 237 -11.26 -12.04 24.46
CA TYR A 237 -9.99 -12.45 25.06
C TYR A 237 -9.97 -13.93 25.45
#